data_AF-A0A0N4TEZ2-F1
#
_entry.id   AF-A0A0N4TEZ2-F1
#
_cell.length_a   1.000
_cell.length_b   1.000
_cell.length_c   1.000
_cell.angle_alpha   90.00
_cell.angle_beta   90.00
_cell.angle_gamma   90.00
#
_symmetry.space_group_name_H-M   'P 1'
#
loop_
_entity.id
_entity.type
_entity.pdbx_description
1 polymer ?
#
loop_
_entity_poly.entity_id
_entity_poly.type
_entity_poly.pdbx_seq_one_letter_code
_entity_poly.pdbx_strand_id
1 'polypeptide(L)'
;MVHLACCIGNIFSYLFPKYGSNEAKKREILSASAAAGVSVAFGAPIGGVLFSLEEASYYFPLKTMWRSFFCALIAGIILRIMNPFGSDQTSLFHVDYSMKWTFVELIPFAGLGLFGGIIGSLFIW
;
A
#
# COMPACT_ATOMS: atom_id res chain seq x y z
N MET A 1 8.56 2.10 -6.06
CA MET A 1 8.79 2.22 -4.61
C MET A 1 8.65 0.90 -3.87
N VAL A 2 7.59 0.12 -4.12
CA VAL A 2 7.39 -1.22 -3.51
C VAL A 2 8.62 -2.13 -3.66
N HIS A 3 9.14 -2.30 -4.88
CA HIS A 3 10.32 -3.14 -5.12
C HIS A 3 11.56 -2.68 -4.32
N LEU A 4 11.84 -1.37 -4.32
CA LEU A 4 12.96 -0.80 -3.58
C LEU A 4 12.81 -1.04 -2.06
N ALA A 5 11.62 -0.82 -1.52
CA ALA A 5 11.33 -1.10 -0.11
C ALA A 5 11.52 -2.58 0.22
N CYS A 6 11.06 -3.49 -0.64
CA CYS A 6 11.27 -4.94 -0.48
C CYS A 6 12.76 -5.33 -0.55
N CYS A 7 13.56 -4.75 -1.45
CA CYS A 7 15.00 -4.99 -1.48
C CYS A 7 15.67 -4.58 -0.17
N ILE A 8 15.31 -3.41 0.37
CA ILE A 8 15.81 -2.93 1.67
C ILE A 8 15.37 -3.89 2.79
N GLY A 9 14.08 -4.25 2.85
CA GLY A 9 13.54 -5.21 3.81
C GLY A 9 14.20 -6.59 3.74
N ASN A 10 14.57 -7.05 2.53
CA ASN A 10 15.30 -8.29 2.33
C ASN A 10 16.72 -8.22 2.94
N ILE A 11 17.45 -7.12 2.71
CA ILE A 11 18.78 -6.90 3.31
C ILE A 11 18.68 -6.89 4.84
N PHE A 12 17.69 -6.19 5.40
CA PHE A 12 17.44 -6.19 6.85
C PHE A 12 17.09 -7.58 7.40
N SER A 13 16.39 -8.40 6.62
CA SER A 13 16.07 -9.78 7.03
C SER A 13 17.32 -10.66 7.16
N TYR A 14 18.34 -10.44 6.33
CA TYR A 14 19.63 -11.14 6.43
C TYR A 14 20.51 -10.66 7.59
N LEU A 15 20.39 -9.39 7.98
CA LEU A 15 21.14 -8.84 9.12
C LEU A 15 20.72 -9.49 10.45
N PHE A 16 19.49 -9.99 10.54
CA PHE A 16 18.98 -10.67 11.72
C PHE A 16 18.79 -12.18 11.44
N PRO A 17 19.65 -13.07 11.97
CA PRO A 17 19.59 -14.51 11.67
C PRO A 17 18.25 -15.16 12.07
N LYS A 18 17.51 -14.58 13.03
CA LYS A 18 16.15 -14.99 13.43
C LYS A 18 15.11 -14.89 12.31
N TYR A 19 15.31 -13.97 11.37
CA TYR A 19 14.39 -13.70 10.25
C TYR A 19 14.94 -14.26 8.94
N GLY A 20 16.26 -14.21 8.73
CA GLY A 20 16.91 -14.76 7.52
C GLY A 20 16.88 -16.29 7.42
N SER A 21 16.86 -17.01 8.55
CA SER A 21 16.78 -18.49 8.57
C SER A 21 15.36 -19.05 8.40
N ASN A 22 14.33 -18.21 8.51
CA ASN A 22 12.93 -18.65 8.49
C ASN A 22 12.14 -17.91 7.41
N GLU A 23 11.92 -18.60 6.29
CA GLU A 23 11.26 -18.04 5.09
C GLU A 23 9.87 -17.45 5.38
N ALA A 24 9.10 -18.04 6.30
CA ALA A 24 7.79 -17.49 6.67
C ALA A 24 7.89 -16.10 7.32
N LYS A 25 8.91 -15.89 8.17
CA LYS A 25 9.15 -14.60 8.84
C LYS A 25 9.81 -13.58 7.91
N LYS A 26 10.63 -14.06 6.97
CA LYS A 26 11.16 -13.23 5.89
C LYS A 26 10.01 -12.69 5.03
N ARG A 27 9.02 -13.52 4.69
CA ARG A 27 7.80 -13.08 4.00
C ARG A 27 7.07 -12.00 4.77
N GLU A 28 6.88 -12.13 6.09
CA GLU A 28 6.27 -11.08 6.92
C GLU A 28 6.97 -9.72 6.80
N ILE A 29 8.31 -9.71 6.79
CA ILE A 29 9.10 -8.47 6.60
C ILE A 29 8.92 -7.90 5.19
N LEU A 30 8.93 -8.76 4.17
CA LEU A 30 8.72 -8.34 2.79
C LEU A 30 7.33 -7.72 2.59
N SER A 31 6.29 -8.28 3.21
CA SER A 31 4.94 -7.73 3.17
C SER A 31 4.85 -6.39 3.90
N ALA A 32 5.46 -6.27 5.08
CA ALA A 32 5.56 -4.99 5.78
C ALA A 32 6.29 -3.93 4.94
N SER A 33 7.34 -4.34 4.24
CA SER A 33 8.13 -3.46 3.36
C SER A 33 7.34 -3.05 2.12
N ALA A 34 6.56 -3.96 1.53
CA ALA A 34 5.67 -3.66 0.42
C ALA A 34 4.60 -2.64 0.84
N ALA A 35 3.95 -2.86 1.99
CA ALA A 35 2.96 -1.94 2.54
C ALA A 35 3.54 -0.54 2.80
N ALA A 36 4.74 -0.46 3.37
CA ALA A 36 5.44 0.81 3.56
C ALA A 36 5.78 1.49 2.23
N GLY A 37 6.24 0.74 1.23
CA GLY A 37 6.52 1.25 -0.10
C GLY A 37 5.29 1.82 -0.83
N VAL A 38 4.12 1.20 -0.65
CA VAL A 38 2.84 1.74 -1.15
C VAL A 38 2.41 2.97 -0.35
N SER A 39 2.53 2.93 0.98
CA SER A 39 2.22 4.09 1.84
C SER A 39 3.05 5.32 1.48
N VAL A 40 4.34 5.15 1.20
CA VAL A 40 5.21 6.26 0.76
C VAL A 40 4.82 6.78 -0.63
N ALA A 41 4.33 5.91 -1.52
CA ALA A 41 3.93 6.34 -2.87
C ALA A 41 2.62 7.15 -2.85
N PHE A 42 1.65 6.77 -2.01
CA PHE A 42 0.29 7.31 -2.04
C PHE A 42 -0.11 8.13 -0.80
N GLY A 43 0.70 8.14 0.25
CA GLY A 43 0.36 8.77 1.54
C GLY A 43 -0.75 8.06 2.31
N ALA A 44 -1.06 6.81 1.97
CA ALA A 44 -2.19 6.05 2.51
C ALA A 44 -1.73 4.77 3.22
N PRO A 45 -1.46 4.80 4.54
CA PRO A 45 -0.90 3.66 5.26
C PRO A 45 -1.86 2.46 5.33
N ILE A 46 -3.17 2.71 5.48
CA ILE A 46 -4.19 1.65 5.50
C ILE A 46 -4.28 0.97 4.13
N GLY A 47 -4.31 1.77 3.06
CA GLY A 47 -4.33 1.27 1.68
C GLY A 47 -3.10 0.43 1.36
N GLY A 48 -1.92 0.83 1.82
CA GLY A 48 -0.68 0.05 1.64
C GLY A 48 -0.72 -1.32 2.31
N VAL A 49 -1.27 -1.41 3.53
CA VAL A 49 -1.41 -2.70 4.23
C VAL A 49 -2.45 -3.59 3.56
N LEU A 50 -3.60 -3.05 3.15
CA LEU A 50 -4.63 -3.79 2.45
C LEU A 50 -4.13 -4.33 1.11
N PHE A 51 -3.43 -3.50 0.33
CA PHE A 51 -2.77 -3.93 -0.91
C PHE A 51 -1.76 -5.05 -0.65
N SER A 52 -0.93 -4.92 0.40
CA SER A 52 0.02 -5.98 0.73
C SER A 52 -0.64 -7.28 1.21
N LEU A 53 -1.84 -7.22 1.76
CA LEU A 53 -2.62 -8.39 2.14
C LEU A 53 -3.22 -9.06 0.90
N GLU A 54 -3.79 -8.26 -0.01
CA GLU A 54 -4.43 -8.73 -1.24
C GLU A 54 -3.43 -9.35 -2.22
N GLU A 55 -2.31 -8.66 -2.50
CA GLU A 55 -1.39 -9.01 -3.59
C GLU A 55 -0.09 -9.68 -3.10
N ALA A 56 0.43 -9.31 -1.93
CA ALA A 56 1.76 -9.75 -1.52
C ALA A 56 1.77 -10.96 -0.57
N SER A 57 0.64 -11.36 0.03
CA SER A 57 0.64 -12.40 1.08
C SER A 57 -0.65 -13.18 1.22
N TYR A 58 -0.60 -14.46 0.87
CA TYR A 58 -1.67 -15.43 1.08
C TYR A 58 -2.02 -15.66 2.57
N TYR A 59 -1.04 -15.53 3.47
CA TYR A 59 -1.23 -15.73 4.91
C TYR A 59 -0.68 -14.54 5.71
N PHE A 60 -1.59 -13.78 6.32
CA PHE A 60 -1.25 -12.57 7.08
C PHE A 60 -1.73 -12.69 8.53
N PRO A 61 -0.89 -13.14 9.48
CA PRO A 61 -1.31 -13.22 10.87
C PRO A 61 -1.58 -11.82 11.42
N LEU A 62 -2.59 -11.69 12.29
CA LEU A 62 -3.03 -10.40 12.85
C LEU A 62 -1.89 -9.63 13.54
N LYS A 63 -0.95 -10.35 14.17
CA LYS A 63 0.25 -9.76 14.79
C LYS A 63 1.16 -9.08 13.76
N THR A 64 1.26 -9.65 12.56
CA THR A 64 2.02 -9.08 11.45
C THR A 64 1.27 -7.92 10.82
N MET A 65 -0.07 -7.99 10.73
CA MET A 65 -0.92 -6.89 10.23
C MET A 65 -0.67 -5.60 11.00
N TRP A 66 -0.70 -5.68 12.33
CA TRP A 66 -0.42 -4.52 13.18
C TRP A 66 1.00 -3.97 13.01
N ARG A 67 2.00 -4.85 12.84
CA ARG A 67 3.39 -4.44 12.61
C ARG A 67 3.58 -3.74 11.26
N SER A 68 2.96 -4.28 10.22
CA SER A 68 2.98 -3.69 8.87
C SER A 68 2.26 -2.35 8.83
N PHE A 69 1.14 -2.23 9.55
CA PHE A 69 0.42 -0.97 9.70
C PHE A 69 1.27 0.10 10.38
N PHE A 70 1.93 -0.24 11.49
CA PHE A 70 2.82 0.69 12.17
C PHE A 70 4.01 1.12 11.29
N CYS A 71 4.59 0.18 10.53
CA CYS A 71 5.65 0.47 9.56
C CYS A 71 5.17 1.43 8.46
N ALA A 72 4.01 1.16 7.86
CA ALA A 72 3.41 2.00 6.82
C ALA A 72 3.04 3.40 7.34
N LEU A 73 2.53 3.49 8.58
CA LEU A 73 2.22 4.75 9.25
C LEU A 73 3.47 5.60 9.43
N ILE A 74 4.55 5.03 9.99
CA ILE A 74 5.83 5.74 10.16
C ILE A 74 6.35 6.22 8.81
N ALA A 75 6.28 5.38 7.78
CA ALA A 75 6.74 5.75 6.45
C ALA A 75 5.96 6.95 5.88
N GLY A 76 4.64 7.00 6.10
CA GLY A 76 3.80 8.14 5.73
C GLY A 76 4.09 9.42 6.55
N ILE A 77 4.35 9.27 7.85
CA ILE A 77 4.73 10.40 8.72
C ILE A 77 6.09 10.97 8.28
N ILE A 78 7.08 10.13 8.01
CA ILE A 78 8.40 10.56 7.53
C ILE A 78 8.26 11.30 6.20
N LEU A 79 7.44 10.78 5.28
CA LEU A 79 7.17 11.46 4.01
C LEU A 79 6.60 12.86 4.24
N ARG A 80 5.64 13.00 5.17
CA ARG A 80 5.03 14.30 5.51
C ARG A 80 6.04 15.26 6.16
N ILE A 81 6.93 14.76 7.01
CA ILE A 81 7.99 15.57 7.65
C ILE A 81 9.02 16.04 6.64
N MET A 82 9.46 15.16 5.73
CA MET A 82 10.44 15.51 4.70
C MET A 82 9.90 16.54 3.70
N ASN A 83 8.57 16.62 3.55
CA ASN A 83 7.86 17.49 2.62
C ASN A 83 8.60 17.69 1.27
N PRO A 84 8.83 16.61 0.50
CA PRO A 84 9.65 16.67 -0.71
C PRO A 84 9.08 17.57 -1.81
N PHE A 85 7.79 17.96 -1.72
CA PHE A 85 7.10 18.80 -2.70
C PHE A 85 6.87 20.24 -2.21
N GLY A 86 7.23 20.57 -0.96
CA GLY A 86 7.01 21.90 -0.39
C GLY A 86 5.53 22.31 -0.28
N SER A 87 4.61 21.35 -0.41
CA SER A 87 3.16 21.56 -0.36
C SER A 87 2.61 20.98 0.94
N ASP A 88 1.63 21.63 1.57
CA ASP A 88 0.96 21.15 2.80
C ASP A 88 0.06 19.91 2.56
N GLN A 89 0.01 19.42 1.32
CA GLN A 89 -0.82 18.29 0.92
C GLN A 89 -0.13 16.95 1.23
N THR A 90 -0.88 16.06 1.89
CA THR A 90 -0.38 14.79 2.46
C THR A 90 -0.24 13.64 1.46
N SER A 91 -0.60 13.84 0.19
CA SER A 91 -0.48 12.86 -0.89
C SER A 91 -0.28 13.55 -2.24
N LEU A 92 0.41 12.88 -3.17
CA LEU A 92 0.70 13.39 -4.52
C LEU A 92 -0.55 13.60 -5.38
N PHE A 93 -1.69 13.02 -4.96
CA PHE A 93 -2.98 13.05 -5.63
C PHE A 93 -4.06 13.53 -4.65
N HIS A 94 -4.01 14.80 -4.28
CA HIS A 94 -5.08 15.43 -3.49
C HIS A 94 -6.22 15.90 -4.42
N VAL A 95 -7.46 15.55 -4.10
CA VAL A 95 -8.66 15.98 -4.83
C VAL A 95 -9.61 16.65 -3.86
N ASP A 96 -9.94 17.91 -4.15
CA ASP A 96 -10.93 18.67 -3.39
C ASP A 96 -12.35 18.27 -3.82
N TYR A 97 -13.06 17.58 -2.92
CA TYR A 97 -14.46 17.20 -3.15
C TYR A 97 -15.39 18.38 -2.87
N SER A 98 -15.85 19.05 -3.94
CA SER A 98 -16.78 20.19 -3.83
C SER A 98 -18.26 19.79 -3.82
N MET A 99 -18.59 18.58 -4.27
CA MET A 99 -19.98 18.11 -4.45
C MET A 99 -20.23 16.84 -3.63
N LYS A 100 -21.41 16.75 -3.01
CA LYS A 100 -21.86 15.56 -2.25
C LYS A 100 -22.56 14.58 -3.18
N TRP A 101 -22.20 13.31 -3.06
CA TRP A 101 -22.77 12.22 -3.85
C TRP A 101 -24.26 11.98 -3.54
N THR A 102 -25.04 11.66 -4.59
CA THR A 102 -26.46 11.29 -4.50
C THR A 102 -26.67 9.84 -4.94
N PHE A 103 -27.59 9.11 -4.30
CA PHE A 103 -27.88 7.69 -4.60
C PHE A 103 -28.19 7.38 -6.07
N VAL A 104 -28.73 8.33 -6.84
CA VAL A 104 -29.02 8.16 -8.28
C VAL A 104 -27.73 7.97 -9.09
N GLU A 105 -26.62 8.55 -8.65
CA GLU A 105 -25.32 8.45 -9.32
C GLU A 105 -24.69 7.06 -9.15
N LEU A 106 -25.23 6.17 -8.29
CA LEU A 106 -24.72 4.79 -8.13
C LEU A 106 -24.79 4.00 -9.44
N ILE A 107 -25.84 4.20 -10.22
CA ILE A 107 -26.09 3.48 -11.48
C ILE A 107 -24.99 3.78 -12.50
N PRO A 108 -24.65 5.05 -12.82
CA PRO A 108 -23.53 5.33 -13.71
C PRO A 108 -22.17 4.90 -13.12
N PHE A 109 -21.96 4.95 -11.80
CA PHE A 109 -20.72 4.42 -11.20
C PHE A 109 -20.58 2.90 -11.38
N ALA A 110 -21.66 2.14 -11.21
CA ALA A 110 -21.65 0.70 -11.47
C ALA A 110 -21.38 0.40 -12.95
N GLY A 111 -21.98 1.18 -13.86
CA GLY A 111 -21.70 1.10 -15.29
C GLY A 111 -20.22 1.34 -15.62
N LEU A 112 -19.64 2.41 -15.07
CA LEU A 112 -18.21 2.71 -15.23
C LEU A 112 -17.31 1.59 -14.71
N GLY A 113 -17.67 0.97 -13.57
CA GLY A 113 -16.97 -0.20 -13.04
C GLY A 113 -17.01 -1.40 -13.99
N LEU A 114 -18.17 -1.68 -14.61
CA LEU A 114 -18.32 -2.76 -15.59
C LEU A 114 -17.46 -2.51 -16.83
N PHE A 115 -17.55 -1.30 -17.43
CA PHE A 115 -16.75 -0.94 -18.60
C PHE A 115 -15.25 -0.95 -18.28
N GLY A 116 -14.85 -0.42 -17.12
CA GLY A 116 -13.46 -0.47 -16.65
C GLY A 116 -12.95 -1.89 -16.48
N GLY A 117 -13.78 -2.80 -15.95
CA GLY A 117 -13.45 -4.22 -15.83
C GLY A 117 -13.29 -4.93 -17.19
N ILE A 118 -14.18 -4.66 -18.14
CA ILE A 118 -14.11 -5.25 -19.49
C ILE A 118 -12.85 -4.75 -20.22
N ILE A 119 -12.59 -3.44 -20.20
CA ILE A 119 -11.39 -2.86 -20.81
C ILE A 119 -10.13 -3.39 -20.12
N GLY A 120 -10.13 -3.49 -18.79
CA GLY A 120 -9.02 -4.07 -18.03
C GLY A 120 -8.77 -5.53 -18.39
N SER A 121 -9.82 -6.35 -18.51
CA SER A 121 -9.71 -7.74 -18.94
C SER A 121 -9.16 -7.85 -20.36
N LEU A 122 -9.57 -6.98 -21.28
CA LEU A 122 -9.06 -6.95 -22.65
C LEU A 122 -7.60 -6.48 -22.72
N PHE A 123 -7.16 -5.63 -21.80
CA PHE A 123 -5.78 -5.19 -21.72
C PHE A 123 -4.83 -6.28 -21.21
N ILE A 124 -5.32 -7.16 -20.34
CA ILE A 124 -4.56 -8.30 -19.80
C ILE A 124 -4.48 -9.45 -20.83
N TRP A 125 -5.47 -9.53 -21.72
CA TRP A 125 -5.59 -10.57 -22.75
C TRP A 125 -4.68 -10.31 -23.94
#